data_AF-A0A2S6TWK6-F1
#
_entry.id   AF-A0A2S6TWK6-F1
#
_cell.length_a   1.000
_cell.length_b   1.000
_cell.length_c   1.000
_cell.angle_alpha   90.00
_cell.angle_beta   90.00
_cell.angle_gamma   90.00
#
_symmetry.space_group_name_H-M   'P 1'
#
loop_
_entity.id
_entity.type
_entity.pdbx_description
1 polymer ?
#
loop_
_entity_poly.entity_id
_entity_poly.type
_entity_poly.pdbx_seq_one_letter_code
_entity_poly.pdbx_strand_id
1 'polypeptide(L)'
;MGTDMDDATRTELEAAAFHGLVEHLRKRTDVQNIDIMSLAGFCRNCLSKWYQAAAGERGLDMTYDEAREIVYGMPYGEWKDKYQTESSDQQKQLFEDTKPLHASISGHNK
;
A
#
# COMPACT_ATOMS: atom_id res chain seq x y z
N MET A 1 1.01 19.83 28.01
CA MET A 1 -0.31 20.29 27.53
C MET A 1 -0.98 19.08 26.92
N GLY A 2 -2.07 18.60 27.52
CA GLY A 2 -2.74 17.38 27.11
C GLY A 2 -3.44 17.57 25.78
N THR A 3 -3.17 16.68 24.83
CA THR A 3 -3.89 16.58 23.57
C THR A 3 -5.16 15.77 23.81
N ASP A 4 -6.19 16.38 24.40
CA ASP A 4 -7.53 15.80 24.30
C ASP A 4 -8.03 16.11 22.88
N MET A 5 -7.85 15.14 22.00
CA MET A 5 -8.27 15.16 20.61
C MET A 5 -9.54 14.34 20.49
N ASP A 6 -10.60 14.93 19.93
CA ASP A 6 -11.81 14.15 19.64
C ASP A 6 -11.57 13.12 18.52
N ASP A 7 -12.43 12.11 18.46
CA ASP A 7 -12.28 11.01 17.50
C ASP A 7 -12.35 11.48 16.04
N ALA A 8 -13.08 12.57 15.77
CA ALA A 8 -13.20 13.15 14.43
C ALA A 8 -11.86 13.74 13.99
N THR A 9 -11.27 14.60 14.83
CA THR A 9 -9.96 15.20 14.60
C THR A 9 -8.88 14.13 14.46
N ARG A 10 -8.92 13.08 15.30
CA ARG A 10 -7.98 11.95 15.18
C ARG A 10 -8.10 11.28 13.80
N THR A 11 -9.32 11.00 13.36
CA THR A 11 -9.58 10.36 12.06
C THR A 11 -9.10 11.23 10.90
N GLU A 12 -9.34 12.54 10.95
CA GLU A 12 -8.88 13.49 9.92
C GLU A 12 -7.35 13.56 9.83
N LEU A 13 -6.66 13.55 10.97
CA LEU A 13 -5.20 13.55 11.01
C LEU A 13 -4.59 12.23 10.53
N GLU A 14 -5.19 11.09 10.88
CA GLU A 14 -4.80 9.77 10.38
C GLU A 14 -4.99 9.69 8.86
N ALA A 15 -6.11 10.18 8.33
CA ALA A 15 -6.37 10.27 6.90
C ALA A 15 -5.36 11.19 6.20
N ALA A 16 -5.04 12.35 6.78
CA ALA A 16 -4.04 13.27 6.24
C ALA A 16 -2.63 12.63 6.19
N ALA A 17 -2.24 11.91 7.24
CA ALA A 17 -0.98 11.17 7.26
C ALA A 17 -0.93 10.06 6.22
N PHE A 18 -2.03 9.30 6.05
CA PHE A 18 -2.15 8.28 5.01
C PHE A 18 -2.05 8.89 3.60
N HIS A 19 -2.76 9.99 3.34
CA HIS A 19 -2.66 10.72 2.07
C HIS A 19 -1.23 11.19 1.81
N GLY A 20 -0.53 11.69 2.82
CA GLY A 20 0.88 12.09 2.72
C GLY A 20 1.80 10.92 2.35
N LEU A 21 1.62 9.75 2.96
CA LEU A 21 2.36 8.53 2.61
C LEU A 21 2.09 8.12 1.16
N VAL A 22 0.82 8.08 0.75
CA VAL A 22 0.41 7.71 -0.61
C VAL A 22 1.02 8.66 -1.63
N GLU A 23 0.92 9.97 -1.40
CA GLU A 23 1.51 10.98 -2.29
C GLU A 23 3.04 10.83 -2.39
N HIS A 24 3.72 10.59 -1.27
CA HIS A 24 5.16 10.34 -1.27
C HIS A 24 5.53 9.10 -2.11
N LEU A 25 4.80 8.00 -1.95
CA LEU A 25 5.03 6.76 -2.70
C LEU A 25 4.73 6.88 -4.20
N ARG A 26 3.84 7.81 -4.61
CA ARG A 26 3.61 8.15 -6.01
C ARG A 26 4.77 8.93 -6.62
N LYS A 27 5.42 9.82 -5.85
CA LYS A 27 6.61 10.58 -6.28
C LYS A 27 7.84 9.67 -6.41
N ARG A 28 7.97 8.68 -5.53
CA ARG A 28 9.07 7.70 -5.51
C ARG A 28 8.82 6.53 -6.46
N THR A 29 8.69 6.82 -7.76
CA THR A 29 8.50 5.80 -8.82
C THR A 29 9.71 4.89 -8.98
N ASP A 30 10.88 5.33 -8.52
CA ASP A 30 12.12 4.55 -8.45
C ASP A 30 12.03 3.36 -7.48
N VAL A 31 11.19 3.46 -6.45
CA VAL A 31 11.08 2.43 -5.41
C VAL A 31 10.09 1.35 -5.84
N GLN A 32 10.59 0.17 -6.20
CA GLN A 32 9.75 -0.95 -6.63
C GLN A 32 9.03 -1.59 -5.44
N ASN A 33 7.82 -2.10 -5.66
CA ASN A 33 7.04 -2.76 -4.61
C ASN A 33 7.76 -3.95 -3.98
N ILE A 34 8.56 -4.69 -4.77
CA ILE A 34 9.32 -5.85 -4.26
C ILE A 34 10.32 -5.42 -3.19
N ASP A 35 10.98 -4.28 -3.36
CA ASP A 35 11.95 -3.77 -2.39
C ASP A 35 11.25 -3.34 -1.09
N ILE A 36 10.09 -2.67 -1.20
CA ILE A 36 9.31 -2.29 -0.01
C ILE A 36 8.78 -3.53 0.71
N MET A 37 8.31 -4.54 -0.04
CA MET A 37 7.86 -5.81 0.55
C MET A 37 8.99 -6.49 1.31
N SER A 38 10.17 -6.62 0.69
CA SER A 38 11.34 -7.24 1.31
C SER A 38 11.86 -6.49 2.54
N LEU A 39 11.77 -5.15 2.53
CA LEU A 39 12.29 -4.34 3.62
C LEU A 39 11.29 -4.18 4.78
N ALA A 40 10.03 -3.87 4.46
CA ALA A 40 9.03 -3.40 5.43
C ALA A 40 7.83 -4.35 5.56
N GLY A 41 7.78 -5.43 4.77
CA GLY A 41 6.69 -6.39 4.81
C GLY A 41 5.39 -5.92 4.15
N PHE A 42 5.33 -4.70 3.60
CA PHE A 42 4.16 -4.20 2.87
C PHE A 42 4.58 -3.36 1.67
N CYS A 43 3.63 -3.06 0.78
CA CYS A 43 3.86 -2.16 -0.35
C CYS A 43 2.56 -1.45 -0.76
N ARG A 44 2.58 -0.72 -1.87
CA ARG A 44 1.41 0.00 -2.43
C ARG A 44 0.20 -0.92 -2.64
N ASN A 45 0.43 -2.16 -3.06
CA ASN A 45 -0.64 -3.16 -3.22
C ASN A 45 -1.27 -3.55 -1.86
N CYS A 46 -0.49 -3.60 -0.78
CA CYS A 46 -1.02 -3.85 0.55
C CYS A 46 -1.90 -2.68 1.02
N LEU A 47 -1.48 -1.43 0.77
CA LEU A 47 -2.31 -0.25 1.03
C LEU A 47 -3.64 -0.31 0.28
N SER A 48 -3.60 -0.77 -0.98
CA SER A 48 -4.81 -0.92 -1.81
C SER A 48 -5.75 -1.99 -1.24
N LYS A 49 -5.21 -3.12 -0.76
CA LYS A 49 -6.03 -4.17 -0.10
C LYS A 49 -6.63 -3.71 1.22
N TRP A 50 -5.88 -2.97 2.05
CA TRP A 50 -6.42 -2.38 3.28
C TRP A 50 -7.54 -1.39 2.99
N TYR A 51 -7.36 -0.55 1.96
CA TYR A 51 -8.38 0.40 1.53
C TYR A 51 -9.66 -0.30 1.07
N GLN A 52 -9.52 -1.34 0.24
CA GLN A 52 -10.64 -2.16 -0.22
C GLN A 52 -11.36 -2.87 0.94
N ALA A 53 -10.61 -3.48 1.86
CA ALA A 53 -11.17 -4.16 3.02
C ALA A 53 -11.95 -3.18 3.92
N ALA A 54 -11.41 -1.99 4.18
CA ALA A 54 -12.07 -0.95 4.95
C ALA A 54 -13.37 -0.44 4.30
N ALA A 55 -13.44 -0.41 2.96
CA ALA A 55 -14.67 -0.11 2.22
C ALA A 55 -15.71 -1.23 2.41
N GLY A 56 -15.29 -2.49 2.27
CA GLY A 56 -16.15 -3.65 2.48
C GLY A 56 -16.74 -3.75 3.89
N GLU A 57 -15.96 -3.42 4.93
CA GLU A 57 -16.44 -3.33 6.32
C GLU A 57 -17.57 -2.31 6.52
N ARG A 58 -17.64 -1.31 5.63
CA ARG A 58 -18.66 -0.25 5.62
C ARG A 58 -19.80 -0.54 4.64
N GLY A 59 -19.82 -1.72 4.03
CA GLY A 59 -20.82 -2.12 3.04
C GLY A 59 -20.70 -1.36 1.72
N LEU A 60 -19.55 -0.75 1.44
CA LEU A 60 -19.26 -0.09 0.17
C LEU A 60 -18.66 -1.11 -0.80
N ASP A 61 -19.29 -1.27 -1.97
CA ASP A 61 -18.72 -2.08 -3.03
C ASP A 61 -17.52 -1.36 -3.64
N MET A 62 -16.38 -2.04 -3.64
CA MET A 62 -15.12 -1.52 -4.16
C MET A 62 -14.29 -2.68 -4.70
N THR A 63 -13.95 -2.58 -5.98
CA THR A 63 -13.03 -3.49 -6.63
C THR A 63 -11.60 -3.22 -6.21
N TYR A 64 -10.74 -4.22 -6.35
CA TYR A 64 -9.31 -4.06 -6.07
C TYR A 64 -8.65 -3.07 -7.05
N ASP A 65 -9.18 -2.95 -8.27
CA ASP A 65 -8.64 -2.06 -9.29
C ASP A 65 -8.93 -0.59 -8.97
N GLU A 66 -10.13 -0.28 -8.49
CA GLU A 66 -10.48 1.03 -7.97
C GLU A 66 -9.60 1.41 -6.77
N ALA A 67 -9.42 0.47 -5.82
CA ALA A 67 -8.55 0.72 -4.66
C ALA A 67 -7.09 0.97 -5.07
N ARG A 68 -6.60 0.24 -6.09
CA ARG A 68 -5.27 0.51 -6.68
C ARG A 68 -5.23 1.88 -7.33
N GLU A 69 -6.21 2.26 -8.13
CA GLU A 69 -6.23 3.59 -8.75
C GLU A 69 -6.16 4.70 -7.70
N ILE A 70 -6.87 4.54 -6.57
CA ILE A 70 -6.80 5.45 -5.43
C ILE A 70 -5.39 5.49 -4.83
N VAL A 71 -4.66 4.38 -4.69
CA VAL A 71 -3.29 4.41 -4.13
C VAL A 71 -2.26 4.90 -5.15
N TYR A 72 -2.32 4.45 -6.40
CA TYR A 72 -1.35 4.76 -7.44
C TYR A 72 -1.58 6.13 -8.10
N GLY A 73 -2.78 6.70 -7.99
CA GLY A 73 -3.17 7.97 -8.61
C GLY A 73 -3.41 7.88 -10.13
N MET A 74 -3.42 6.67 -10.67
CA MET A 74 -3.73 6.32 -12.06
C MET A 74 -4.05 4.82 -12.15
N PRO A 75 -4.66 4.33 -13.25
CA PRO A 75 -4.88 2.91 -13.44
C PRO A 75 -3.58 2.10 -13.27
N TYR A 76 -3.66 1.00 -12.52
CA TYR A 76 -2.46 0.19 -12.21
C TYR A 76 -1.72 -0.31 -13.46
N GLY A 77 -2.47 -0.63 -14.52
CA GLY A 77 -1.88 -1.00 -15.82
C GLY A 77 -0.95 0.09 -16.37
N GLU A 78 -1.41 1.34 -16.36
CA GLU A 78 -0.59 2.47 -16.79
C GLU A 78 0.62 2.70 -15.89
N TRP A 79 0.46 2.54 -14.57
CA TRP A 79 1.59 2.67 -13.65
C TRP A 79 2.64 1.60 -13.90
N LYS A 80 2.20 0.35 -14.11
CA LYS A 80 3.06 -0.79 -14.43
C LYS A 80 3.85 -0.53 -15.72
N ASP A 81 3.18 -0.08 -16.77
CA ASP A 81 3.82 0.18 -18.06
C ASP A 81 4.82 1.35 -18.01
N LYS A 82 4.56 2.37 -17.18
CA LYS A 82 5.42 3.55 -17.06
C LYS A 82 6.61 3.36 -16.10
N TYR A 83 6.43 2.62 -15.01
CA TYR A 83 7.36 2.67 -13.87
C TYR A 83 7.78 1.32 -13.29
N GLN A 84 7.08 0.23 -13.59
CA GLN A 84 7.44 -1.07 -13.02
C GLN A 84 8.56 -1.70 -13.84
N THR A 85 9.65 -2.07 -13.15
CA THR A 85 10.77 -2.78 -13.75
C THR A 85 10.71 -4.27 -13.41
N GLU A 86 11.34 -5.09 -14.24
CA GLU A 86 11.55 -6.50 -13.92
C GLU A 86 12.43 -6.62 -12.66
N SER A 87 12.06 -7.53 -11.76
CA SER A 87 12.83 -7.78 -10.54
C SER A 87 14.01 -8.70 -10.84
N SER A 88 15.18 -8.34 -10.31
CA SER A 88 16.36 -9.20 -10.33
C SER A 88 16.16 -10.47 -9.50
N ASP A 89 16.98 -11.49 -9.74
CA ASP A 89 16.92 -12.75 -8.99
C ASP A 89 17.25 -12.54 -7.50
N GLN A 90 18.12 -11.58 -7.19
CA GLN A 90 18.40 -11.21 -5.80
C GLN A 90 17.17 -10.61 -5.11
N GLN A 91 16.41 -9.75 -5.78
CA GLN A 91 15.18 -9.18 -5.22
C GLN A 91 14.11 -10.26 -5.02
N LYS A 92 13.99 -11.19 -5.98
CA LYS A 92 13.07 -12.34 -5.87
C LYS A 92 13.45 -13.22 -4.68
N GLN A 93 14.73 -13.56 -4.53
CA GLN A 93 15.19 -14.38 -3.40
C GLN A 93 14.94 -13.70 -2.07
N LEU A 94 15.31 -12.42 -1.94
CA LEU A 94 15.08 -11.68 -0.70
C LEU A 94 13.59 -11.61 -0.36
N PHE A 95 12.72 -11.40 -1.35
CA PHE A 95 11.27 -11.43 -1.16
C PHE A 95 10.78 -12.78 -0.63
N GLU A 96 11.32 -13.89 -1.13
CA GLU A 96 10.99 -15.24 -0.64
C GLU A 96 11.44 -15.42 0.81
N ASP A 97 12.67 -15.02 1.14
CA ASP A 97 13.26 -15.15 2.47
C ASP A 97 12.49 -14.33 3.52
N THR A 98 11.95 -13.17 3.12
CA THR A 98 11.20 -12.28 4.02
C THR A 98 9.69 -12.54 4.03
N LYS A 99 9.18 -13.55 3.30
CA LYS A 99 7.75 -13.89 3.29
C LYS A 99 7.11 -13.96 4.68
N PRO A 100 7.71 -14.60 5.69
CA PRO A 100 7.13 -14.68 7.03
C PRO A 100 6.90 -13.31 7.71
N LEU A 101 7.61 -12.27 7.26
CA LEU A 101 7.52 -10.91 7.79
C LEU A 101 6.51 -10.04 7.03
N HIS A 102 5.93 -10.54 5.93
CA HIS A 102 4.99 -9.77 5.14
C HIS A 102 3.69 -9.53 5.93
N ALA A 103 3.03 -8.40 5.72
CA ALA A 103 1.76 -8.08 6.37
C ALA A 103 0.71 -9.16 6.04
N SER A 104 -0.16 -9.52 6.99
CA SER A 104 -1.18 -10.56 6.79
C SER A 104 -2.09 -10.29 5.59
N ILE A 105 -2.37 -9.00 5.32
CA ILE A 105 -3.17 -8.57 4.15
C ILE A 105 -2.51 -8.93 2.81
N SER A 106 -1.19 -9.15 2.79
CA SER A 106 -0.47 -9.53 1.58
C SER A 106 -0.93 -10.89 1.05
N GLY A 107 -1.39 -11.79 1.93
CA GLY A 107 -1.81 -13.16 1.60
C GLY A 107 -0.67 -14.17 1.53
N HIS A 108 0.56 -13.79 1.93
CA HIS A 108 1.73 -14.67 1.94
C HIS A 108 1.89 -15.47 3.24
N ASN A 109 1.32 -14.97 4.34
CA ASN A 109 1.29 -15.68 5.62
C ASN A 109 -0.02 -16.48 5.68
N LYS A 110 0.06 -17.76 5.36
CA LYS A 110 -0.98 -18.75 5.66
C LYS A 110 -0.45 -19.73 6.68
#